data_AF-A0A7C6S4D7-F1
#
_entry.id   AF-A0A7C6S4D7-F1
#
_cell.length_a   1.000
_cell.length_b   1.000
_cell.length_c   1.000
_cell.angle_alpha   90.00
_cell.angle_beta   90.00
_cell.angle_gamma   90.00
#
_symmetry.space_group_name_H-M   'P 1'
#
loop_
_entity.id
_entity.type
_entity.pdbx_description
1 polymer ?
#
loop_
_entity_poly.entity_id
_entity_poly.type
_entity_poly.pdbx_seq_one_letter_code
_entity_poly.pdbx_strand_id
1 'polypeptide(L)'
;METKKQTLADIGNKVPFTVPENYFSQLNDTIMANLPEKQAPVIEPISMWDKAKPWAYMAAMFLGLFFTVRVLVTNTNTQQEDYWSGVEISEEEFFDYIETQFVDEDYYDLIQNQDYLNSL
;
A
#
# COMPACT_ATOMS: atom_id res chain seq x y z
N MET A 1 35.08 -15.33 54.13
CA MET A 1 34.92 -16.66 53.51
C MET A 1 35.62 -16.59 52.17
N GLU A 2 36.63 -17.42 51.94
CA GLU A 2 37.44 -17.39 50.71
C GLU A 2 36.69 -18.14 49.60
N THR A 3 36.39 -17.47 48.49
CA THR A 3 35.75 -18.11 47.32
C THR A 3 36.79 -18.72 46.40
N LYS A 4 36.91 -20.05 46.42
CA LYS A 4 37.80 -20.81 45.53
C LYS A 4 37.26 -20.74 44.09
N LYS A 5 38.01 -20.11 43.17
CA LYS A 5 37.69 -20.11 41.72
C LYS A 5 38.04 -21.47 41.11
N GLN A 6 37.04 -22.22 40.64
CA GLN A 6 37.26 -23.44 39.87
C GLN A 6 37.63 -23.08 38.42
N THR A 7 38.63 -23.76 37.84
CA THR A 7 39.11 -23.53 36.47
C THR A 7 38.60 -24.60 35.52
N LEU A 8 38.47 -24.29 34.22
CA LEU A 8 37.95 -25.22 33.19
C LEU A 8 38.75 -26.54 33.12
N ALA A 9 40.03 -26.50 33.48
CA ALA A 9 40.90 -27.68 33.56
C ALA A 9 40.48 -28.66 34.68
N ASP A 10 39.88 -28.18 35.79
CA ASP A 10 39.37 -29.03 36.89
C ASP A 10 38.06 -29.75 36.52
N ILE A 11 37.28 -29.20 35.60
CA ILE A 11 35.94 -29.70 35.24
C ILE A 11 36.02 -30.77 34.14
N GLY A 12 37.03 -30.70 33.27
CA GLY A 12 37.26 -31.64 32.18
C GLY A 12 36.18 -31.60 31.08
N ASN A 13 36.10 -32.65 30.26
CA ASN A 13 35.10 -32.81 29.18
C ASN A 13 33.74 -33.35 29.67
N LYS A 14 33.44 -33.24 30.97
CA LYS A 14 32.17 -33.69 31.53
C LYS A 14 31.14 -32.61 31.28
N VAL A 15 30.05 -32.95 30.60
CA VAL A 15 28.93 -32.02 30.36
C VAL A 15 28.31 -31.67 31.72
N PRO A 16 28.46 -30.44 32.22
CA PRO A 16 28.04 -30.08 33.57
C PRO A 16 26.53 -29.87 33.70
N PHE A 17 25.80 -29.91 32.57
CA PHE A 17 24.36 -29.73 32.51
C PHE A 17 23.71 -30.97 31.92
N THR A 18 22.88 -31.63 32.72
CA THR A 18 22.01 -32.73 32.29
C THR A 18 20.57 -32.34 32.54
N VAL A 19 19.72 -32.57 31.55
CA VAL A 19 18.29 -32.29 31.69
C VAL A 19 17.68 -33.33 32.63
N PRO A 20 16.86 -32.93 33.62
CA PRO A 20 16.14 -33.88 34.47
C PRO A 20 15.22 -34.79 33.68
N GLU A 21 14.94 -35.98 34.20
CA GLU A 21 13.96 -36.89 33.60
C GLU A 21 12.58 -36.20 33.50
N ASN A 22 11.90 -36.37 32.37
CA ASN A 22 10.57 -35.81 32.08
C ASN A 22 10.46 -34.26 32.03
N TYR A 23 11.58 -33.52 32.00
CA TYR A 23 11.56 -32.06 31.87
C TYR A 23 10.79 -31.59 30.64
N PHE A 24 11.14 -32.10 29.45
CA PHE A 24 10.46 -31.72 28.20
C PHE A 24 9.03 -32.28 28.11
N SER A 25 8.74 -33.35 28.83
CA SER A 25 7.41 -33.95 28.89
C SER A 25 6.41 -33.03 29.61
N GLN A 26 6.85 -32.33 30.66
CA GLN A 26 6.01 -31.45 31.48
C GLN A 26 6.17 -29.95 31.16
N LEU A 27 7.10 -29.62 30.25
CA LEU A 27 7.39 -28.23 29.90
C LEU A 27 6.17 -27.51 29.33
N ASN A 28 5.41 -28.17 28.44
CA ASN A 28 4.22 -27.58 27.83
C ASN A 28 3.16 -27.26 28.91
N ASP A 29 2.86 -28.24 29.77
CA ASP A 29 1.89 -28.09 30.84
C ASP A 29 2.29 -26.95 31.80
N THR A 30 3.58 -26.86 32.11
CA THR A 30 4.14 -25.79 32.95
C THR A 30 4.00 -24.42 32.26
N ILE A 31 4.30 -24.32 30.97
CA ILE A 31 4.14 -23.07 30.22
C ILE A 31 2.67 -22.64 30.24
N MET A 32 1.75 -23.54 29.90
CA MET A 32 0.31 -23.26 29.86
C MET A 32 -0.26 -22.86 31.21
N ALA A 33 0.16 -23.53 32.30
CA ALA A 33 -0.27 -23.21 33.65
C ALA A 33 0.22 -21.83 34.14
N ASN A 34 1.30 -21.31 33.56
CA ASN A 34 1.86 -20.00 33.88
C ASN A 34 1.46 -18.91 32.87
N LEU A 35 0.68 -19.23 31.84
CA LEU A 35 0.16 -18.20 30.95
C LEU A 35 -0.85 -17.33 31.71
N PRO A 36 -0.73 -15.99 31.64
CA PRO A 36 -1.75 -15.13 32.20
C PRO A 36 -3.08 -15.38 31.50
N GLU A 37 -4.19 -15.29 32.25
CA GLU A 37 -5.52 -15.33 31.65
C GLU A 37 -5.60 -14.28 30.54
N LYS A 38 -5.83 -14.76 29.31
CA LYS A 38 -5.95 -13.89 28.14
C LYS A 38 -7.22 -13.08 28.30
N GLN A 39 -7.06 -11.86 28.82
CA GLN A 39 -8.12 -10.87 28.88
C GLN A 39 -8.57 -10.63 27.44
N ALA A 40 -9.73 -11.16 27.06
CA ALA A 40 -10.31 -10.85 25.77
C ALA A 40 -10.49 -9.33 25.74
N PRO A 41 -9.94 -8.62 24.73
CA PRO A 41 -10.18 -7.20 24.63
C PRO A 41 -11.71 -7.01 24.61
N VAL A 42 -12.22 -6.20 25.53
CA VAL A 42 -13.63 -5.82 25.53
C VAL A 42 -13.83 -5.05 24.24
N ILE A 43 -14.44 -5.69 23.24
CA ILE A 43 -14.76 -5.07 21.97
C ILE A 43 -15.84 -4.04 22.29
N GLU A 44 -15.46 -2.77 22.40
CA GLU A 44 -16.42 -1.69 22.46
C GLU A 44 -17.24 -1.71 21.16
N PRO A 45 -18.58 -1.83 21.23
CA PRO A 45 -19.39 -1.87 20.03
C PRO A 45 -19.29 -0.51 19.33
N ILE A 46 -18.73 -0.49 18.13
CA ILE A 46 -18.73 0.70 17.28
C ILE A 46 -20.18 1.14 17.02
N SER A 47 -20.44 2.44 17.21
CA SER A 47 -21.76 3.01 16.93
C SER A 47 -21.98 3.05 15.42
N MET A 48 -23.21 2.74 14.96
CA MET A 48 -23.57 2.84 13.53
C MET A 48 -23.35 4.25 12.97
N TRP A 49 -23.37 5.27 13.83
CA TRP A 49 -23.06 6.66 13.48
C TRP A 49 -21.60 6.88 13.07
N ASP A 50 -20.66 6.15 13.67
CA ASP A 50 -19.24 6.30 13.33
C ASP A 50 -18.96 5.82 11.91
N LYS A 51 -19.74 4.84 11.43
CA LYS A 51 -19.72 4.41 10.04
C LYS A 51 -20.37 5.41 9.08
N ALA A 52 -21.38 6.16 9.54
CA ALA A 52 -22.14 7.09 8.71
C ALA A 52 -21.48 8.47 8.56
N LYS A 53 -20.64 8.90 9.52
CA LYS A 53 -19.94 10.19 9.50
C LYS A 53 -19.18 10.45 8.19
N PRO A 54 -18.32 9.54 7.68
CA PRO A 54 -17.59 9.78 6.43
C PRO A 54 -18.53 9.98 5.23
N TRP A 55 -19.60 9.19 5.14
CA TRP A 55 -20.59 9.30 4.06
C TRP A 55 -21.36 10.62 4.10
N ALA A 56 -21.70 11.10 5.31
CA ALA A 56 -22.35 12.40 5.47
C ALA A 56 -21.45 13.55 5.01
N TYR A 57 -20.14 13.51 5.29
CA TYR A 57 -19.19 14.51 4.78
C TYR A 57 -19.07 14.47 3.25
N MET A 58 -18.98 13.26 2.66
CA MET A 58 -18.95 13.12 1.20
C MET A 58 -20.21 13.69 0.57
N ALA A 59 -21.39 13.35 1.10
CA ALA A 59 -22.66 13.89 0.63
C ALA A 59 -22.70 15.42 0.71
N ALA A 60 -22.22 16.01 1.81
CA ALA A 60 -22.15 17.47 1.95
C ALA A 60 -21.22 18.12 0.91
N MET A 61 -20.07 17.52 0.61
CA MET A 61 -19.18 18.00 -0.45
C MET A 61 -19.83 17.92 -1.82
N PHE A 62 -20.48 16.80 -2.16
CA PHE A 62 -21.19 16.65 -3.43
C PHE A 62 -22.35 17.63 -3.57
N LEU A 63 -23.13 17.85 -2.51
CA LEU A 63 -24.20 18.84 -2.52
C LEU A 63 -23.64 20.25 -2.70
N GLY A 64 -22.56 20.59 -1.98
CA GLY A 64 -21.87 21.88 -2.14
C GLY A 64 -21.43 22.11 -3.58
N LEU A 65 -20.73 21.15 -4.19
CA LEU A 65 -20.30 21.22 -5.59
C LEU A 65 -21.48 21.23 -6.57
N PHE A 66 -22.53 20.46 -6.31
CA PHE A 66 -23.71 20.42 -7.15
C PHE A 66 -24.42 21.77 -7.16
N PHE A 67 -24.60 22.40 -6.00
CA PHE A 67 -25.22 23.72 -5.91
C PHE A 67 -24.33 24.80 -6.56
N THR A 68 -23.02 24.78 -6.34
CA THR A 68 -22.12 25.77 -6.96
C THR A 68 -22.10 25.64 -8.48
N VAL A 69 -22.00 24.41 -9.02
CA VAL A 69 -22.06 24.16 -10.47
C VAL A 69 -23.42 24.54 -11.03
N ARG A 70 -24.52 24.18 -10.36
CA ARG A 70 -25.88 24.55 -10.80
C ARG A 70 -26.05 26.07 -10.90
N VAL A 71 -25.61 26.82 -9.90
CA VAL A 71 -25.68 28.29 -9.91
C VAL A 71 -24.82 28.86 -11.03
N LEU A 72 -23.59 28.38 -11.21
CA LEU A 72 -22.70 28.87 -12.27
C LEU A 72 -23.26 28.57 -13.68
N VAL A 73 -23.66 27.32 -13.93
CA VAL A 73 -24.15 26.86 -15.24
C VAL A 73 -25.47 27.51 -15.62
N THR A 74 -26.37 27.74 -14.66
CA THR A 74 -27.64 28.45 -14.92
C THR A 74 -27.38 29.89 -15.38
N ASN A 75 -26.32 30.53 -14.85
CA ASN A 75 -25.91 31.88 -15.26
C ASN A 75 -25.13 31.91 -16.60
N THR A 76 -24.55 30.79 -17.03
CA THR A 76 -23.76 30.69 -18.27
C THR A 76 -24.49 30.00 -19.43
N ASN A 77 -25.81 29.80 -19.34
CA ASN A 77 -26.62 29.22 -20.42
C ASN A 77 -26.73 30.10 -21.70
N THR A 78 -25.91 31.13 -21.84
CA THR A 78 -25.66 31.82 -23.11
C THR A 78 -24.37 31.27 -23.73
N GLN A 79 -24.54 30.36 -24.70
CA GLN A 79 -23.53 29.89 -25.65
C GLN A 79 -22.37 29.06 -25.06
N GLN A 80 -22.64 27.78 -24.80
CA GLN A 80 -21.60 26.75 -24.88
C GLN A 80 -21.65 26.18 -26.31
N GLU A 81 -20.77 26.65 -27.19
CA GLU A 81 -20.50 25.94 -28.45
C GLU A 81 -19.62 24.74 -28.12
N ASP A 82 -20.17 23.53 -28.30
CA ASP A 82 -19.43 22.29 -28.10
C ASP A 82 -18.50 22.04 -29.32
N TYR A 83 -17.38 22.75 -29.36
CA TYR A 83 -16.34 22.67 -30.41
C TYR A 83 -15.87 21.24 -30.72
N TRP A 84 -15.97 20.32 -29.76
CA TRP A 84 -15.48 18.94 -29.86
C TRP A 84 -16.56 17.90 -30.13
N SER A 85 -17.83 18.28 -30.12
CA SER A 85 -18.95 17.32 -30.27
C SER A 85 -19.27 16.93 -31.71
N GLY A 86 -18.79 17.71 -32.69
CA GLY A 86 -19.09 17.53 -34.11
C GLY A 86 -17.91 17.06 -34.96
N VAL A 87 -16.76 16.76 -34.36
CA VAL A 87 -15.58 16.28 -35.09
C VAL A 87 -15.73 14.79 -35.35
N GLU A 88 -16.27 14.44 -36.51
CA GLU A 88 -16.27 13.08 -37.05
C GLU A 88 -14.92 12.83 -37.73
N ILE A 89 -13.99 12.19 -37.02
CA ILE A 89 -12.73 11.69 -37.60
C ILE A 89 -12.96 10.23 -37.99
N SER A 90 -12.50 9.85 -39.19
CA SER A 90 -12.54 8.45 -39.63
C SER A 90 -11.54 7.61 -38.81
N GLU A 91 -11.82 6.32 -38.61
CA GLU A 91 -10.87 5.43 -37.90
C GLU A 91 -9.49 5.45 -38.59
N GLU A 92 -9.44 5.54 -39.91
CA GLU A 92 -8.20 5.62 -40.70
C GLU A 92 -7.39 6.86 -40.37
N GLU A 93 -8.02 8.04 -40.36
CA GLU A 93 -7.36 9.30 -40.02
C GLU A 93 -6.92 9.34 -38.54
N PHE A 94 -7.66 8.69 -37.65
CA PHE A 94 -7.24 8.50 -36.27
C PHE A 94 -5.98 7.62 -36.17
N PHE A 95 -5.93 6.49 -36.89
CA PHE A 95 -4.75 5.62 -36.89
C PHE A 95 -3.53 6.29 -37.51
N ASP A 96 -3.69 7.00 -38.63
CA ASP A 96 -2.62 7.75 -39.30
C ASP A 96 -2.04 8.86 -38.41
N TYR A 97 -2.91 9.58 -37.69
CA TYR A 97 -2.49 10.58 -36.71
C TYR A 97 -1.66 9.94 -35.58
N ILE A 98 -2.15 8.85 -35.00
CA ILE A 98 -1.44 8.16 -33.92
C ILE A 98 -0.11 7.60 -34.42
N GLU A 99 -0.09 6.95 -35.58
CA GLU A 99 1.13 6.41 -36.19
C GLU A 99 2.17 7.51 -36.42
N THR A 100 1.76 8.65 -36.98
CA THR A 100 2.66 9.80 -37.19
C THR A 100 3.24 10.30 -35.87
N GLN A 101 2.42 10.44 -34.82
CA GLN A 101 2.90 10.89 -33.51
C GLN A 101 3.92 9.92 -32.89
N PHE A 102 3.68 8.61 -32.97
CA PHE A 102 4.60 7.60 -32.45
C PHE A 102 5.89 7.50 -33.26
N VAL A 103 5.79 7.53 -34.60
CA VAL A 103 6.95 7.47 -35.49
C VAL A 103 7.85 8.69 -35.28
N ASP A 104 7.28 9.89 -35.15
CA ASP A 104 8.06 11.10 -34.92
C ASP A 104 8.81 11.04 -33.58
N GLU A 105 8.19 10.58 -32.49
CA GLU A 105 8.87 10.42 -31.20
C GLU A 105 10.01 9.38 -31.25
N ASP A 106 9.74 8.19 -31.79
CA ASP A 106 10.73 7.09 -31.84
C ASP A 106 11.87 7.36 -32.84
N TYR A 107 11.63 8.14 -33.90
CA TYR A 107 12.62 8.45 -34.93
C TYR A 107 13.79 9.30 -34.40
N TYR A 108 13.54 10.26 -33.50
CA TYR A 108 14.61 11.07 -32.90
C TYR A 108 15.51 10.25 -31.97
N ASP A 109 14.95 9.27 -31.27
CA ASP A 109 15.72 8.36 -30.40
C ASP A 109 16.61 7.41 -31.22
N LEU A 110 16.12 6.91 -32.37
CA LEU A 110 16.90 6.06 -33.27
C LEU A 110 18.12 6.77 -33.85
N ILE A 111 17.97 8.01 -34.32
CA ILE A 111 19.09 8.80 -34.87
C ILE A 111 20.14 9.08 -33.79
N GLN A 112 19.71 9.50 -32.60
CA GLN A 112 20.63 9.81 -31.50
C GLN A 112 21.44 8.59 -31.06
N ASN A 113 20.80 7.42 -30.96
CA ASN A 113 21.50 6.18 -30.62
C ASN A 113 22.47 5.75 -31.73
N GLN A 114 22.10 5.93 -33.00
CA GLN A 114 22.96 5.56 -34.12
C GLN A 114 24.24 6.42 -34.19
N ASP A 115 24.14 7.72 -33.94
CA ASP A 115 25.30 8.61 -33.88
C ASP A 115 26.20 8.27 -32.68
N TYR A 116 25.62 7.91 -31.53
CA TYR A 116 26.39 7.45 -30.37
C TYR A 116 27.21 6.19 -30.70
N LEU A 117 26.59 5.20 -31.34
CA LEU A 117 27.25 3.93 -31.72
C LEU A 117 28.35 4.12 -32.78
N ASN A 118 28.23 5.10 -33.67
CA ASN A 118 29.23 5.38 -34.70
C ASN A 118 30.40 6.25 -34.20
N SER A 119 30.29 6.84 -33.00
CA SER A 119 31.32 7.67 -32.38
C SER A 119 32.29 6.91 -31.45
N LEU A 120 32.06 5.60 -31.27
CA LEU A 120 32.86 4.65 -30.49
C LEU A 120 33.80 3.85 -31.40
#